data_AF-A0A7C3MY56-F1
#
_entry.id   AF-A0A7C3MY56-F1
#
_cell.length_a   1.000
_cell.length_b   1.000
_cell.length_c   1.000
_cell.angle_alpha   90.00
_cell.angle_beta   90.00
_cell.angle_gamma   90.00
#
_symmetry.space_group_name_H-M   'P 1'
#
loop_
_entity.id
_entity.type
_entity.pdbx_description
1 polymer ?
#
loop_
_entity_poly.entity_id
_entity_poly.type
_entity_poly.pdbx_seq_one_letter_code
_entity_poly.pdbx_strand_id
1 'polypeptide(L)'
;MEEQEDDLLFSRWVGRACERLSDFYRQEIPTEQKRKGREEIFRSLKEDFRKTRSLFKTDCYPDLEKMELNNAVLLAFRRYFEKLDRFEALYKELGQDLRRVIDYFQDLRAKGTDADWAPWIKEEGS
;
A
#
# COMPACT_ATOMS: atom_id res chain seq x y z
N MET A 1 13.82 -12.46 -3.28
CA MET A 1 12.87 -13.61 -3.31
C MET A 1 11.72 -13.21 -4.20
N GLU A 2 11.18 -14.12 -4.99
CA GLU A 2 10.09 -13.82 -5.95
C GLU A 2 8.86 -13.18 -5.29
N GLU A 3 8.55 -13.56 -4.04
CA GLU A 3 7.48 -12.93 -3.23
C GLU A 3 7.70 -11.43 -2.96
N GLN A 4 8.94 -10.97 -2.78
CA GLN A 4 9.22 -9.54 -2.60
C GLN A 4 8.96 -8.74 -3.87
N GLU A 5 9.20 -9.33 -5.04
CA GLU A 5 8.90 -8.66 -6.31
C GLU A 5 7.39 -8.54 -6.52
N ASP A 6 6.64 -9.57 -6.15
CA ASP A 6 5.18 -9.57 -6.19
C ASP A 6 4.59 -8.54 -5.20
N ASP A 7 5.15 -8.45 -3.99
CA ASP A 7 4.77 -7.45 -2.99
C ASP A 7 5.00 -6.02 -3.49
N LEU A 8 6.11 -5.76 -4.20
CA LEU A 8 6.37 -4.45 -4.81
C LEU A 8 5.37 -4.14 -5.94
N LEU A 9 5.06 -5.12 -6.80
CA LEU A 9 4.05 -4.96 -7.84
C LEU A 9 2.67 -4.66 -7.24
N PHE A 10 2.31 -5.35 -6.16
CA PHE A 10 1.06 -5.14 -5.47
C PHE A 10 1.01 -3.78 -4.73
N SER A 11 2.08 -3.40 -4.02
CA SER A 11 2.22 -2.08 -3.39
C SER A 11 1.97 -0.96 -4.41
N ARG A 12 2.63 -1.03 -5.57
CA ARG A 12 2.44 -0.03 -6.65
C ARG A 12 1.01 0.00 -7.18
N TRP A 13 0.35 -1.14 -7.28
CA TRP A 13 -1.06 -1.19 -7.68
C TRP A 13 -1.96 -0.52 -6.64
N VAL A 14 -1.74 -0.78 -5.35
CA VAL A 14 -2.48 -0.15 -4.24
C VAL A 14 -2.28 1.36 -4.22
N GLY A 15 -1.04 1.83 -4.42
CA GLY A 15 -0.72 3.26 -4.53
C GLY A 15 -1.52 3.96 -5.64
N ARG A 16 -1.46 3.43 -6.86
CA ARG A 16 -2.23 3.95 -8.01
C ARG A 16 -3.75 3.92 -7.76
N ALA A 17 -4.26 2.88 -7.11
CA ALA A 17 -5.66 2.79 -6.75
C ALA A 17 -6.09 3.91 -5.78
N CYS A 18 -5.26 4.19 -4.77
CA CYS A 18 -5.50 5.25 -3.80
C CYS A 18 -5.41 6.65 -4.43
N GLU A 19 -4.43 6.91 -5.30
CA GLU A 19 -4.30 8.16 -6.04
C GLU A 19 -5.53 8.41 -6.92
N ARG A 20 -5.92 7.44 -7.74
CA ARG A 20 -7.07 7.55 -8.64
C ARG A 20 -8.37 7.86 -7.90
N LEU A 21 -8.59 7.23 -6.74
CA LEU A 21 -9.74 7.54 -5.89
C LEU A 21 -9.62 8.94 -5.27
N SER A 22 -8.44 9.32 -4.80
CA SER A 22 -8.20 10.64 -4.20
C SER A 22 -8.50 11.76 -5.21
N ASP A 23 -7.99 11.63 -6.43
CA ASP A 23 -8.25 12.58 -7.51
C ASP A 23 -9.72 12.64 -7.90
N PHE A 24 -10.39 11.49 -7.97
CA PHE A 24 -11.84 11.46 -8.20
C PHE A 24 -12.62 12.15 -7.08
N TYR A 25 -12.23 11.95 -5.82
CA TYR A 25 -12.89 12.59 -4.68
C TYR A 25 -12.63 14.10 -4.58
N ARG A 26 -11.51 14.61 -5.14
CA ARG A 26 -11.22 16.06 -5.23
C ARG A 26 -12.15 16.80 -6.18
N GLN A 27 -12.80 16.11 -7.12
CA GLN A 27 -13.72 16.74 -8.06
C GLN A 27 -14.95 17.33 -7.34
N GLU A 28 -15.39 18.52 -7.74
CA GLU A 28 -16.60 19.17 -7.24
C GLU A 28 -17.87 18.64 -7.94
N ILE A 29 -18.13 17.35 -7.77
CA ILE A 29 -19.34 16.69 -8.31
C ILE A 29 -20.30 16.27 -7.18
N PRO A 30 -21.61 16.18 -7.46
CA PRO A 30 -22.60 15.76 -6.46
C PRO A 30 -22.29 14.40 -5.85
N THR A 31 -22.63 14.23 -4.56
CA THR A 31 -22.36 13.00 -3.80
C THR A 31 -22.89 11.73 -4.47
N GLU A 32 -24.07 11.79 -5.09
CA GLU A 32 -24.65 10.64 -5.79
C GLU A 32 -23.82 10.24 -7.03
N GLN A 33 -23.25 11.22 -7.74
CA GLN A 33 -22.33 10.98 -8.84
C GLN A 33 -20.99 10.43 -8.34
N LYS A 34 -20.49 10.92 -7.18
CA LYS A 34 -19.31 10.32 -6.52
C LYS A 34 -19.56 8.86 -6.16
N ARG A 35 -20.76 8.50 -5.70
CA ARG A 35 -21.08 7.12 -5.34
C ARG A 35 -21.01 6.18 -6.54
N LYS A 36 -21.65 6.55 -7.64
CA LYS A 36 -21.66 5.77 -8.89
C LYS A 36 -20.28 5.70 -9.53
N GLY A 37 -19.58 6.83 -9.64
CA GLY A 37 -18.24 6.86 -10.23
C GLY A 37 -17.21 6.09 -9.41
N ARG A 38 -17.34 6.04 -8.08
CA ARG A 38 -16.51 5.16 -7.24
C ARG A 38 -16.70 3.69 -7.59
N GLU A 39 -17.93 3.23 -7.78
CA GLU A 39 -18.22 1.83 -8.14
C GLU A 39 -17.63 1.48 -9.53
N GLU A 40 -17.68 2.43 -10.47
CA GLU A 40 -17.00 2.33 -11.77
C GLU A 40 -15.47 2.17 -11.60
N ILE A 41 -14.87 3.00 -10.76
CA ILE A 41 -13.44 2.96 -10.46
C ILE A 41 -13.05 1.61 -9.85
N PHE A 42 -13.81 1.09 -8.89
CA PHE A 42 -13.55 -0.23 -8.31
C PHE A 42 -13.61 -1.36 -9.34
N ARG A 43 -14.58 -1.31 -10.27
CA ARG A 43 -14.68 -2.30 -11.35
C ARG A 43 -13.44 -2.25 -12.25
N SER A 44 -13.05 -1.05 -12.68
CA SER A 44 -11.85 -0.84 -13.49
C SER A 44 -10.57 -1.27 -12.75
N LEU A 45 -10.44 -0.96 -11.46
CA LEU A 45 -9.30 -1.38 -10.65
C LEU A 45 -9.19 -2.91 -10.53
N LYS A 46 -10.33 -3.63 -10.43
CA LYS A 46 -10.32 -5.11 -10.46
C LYS A 46 -9.79 -5.66 -11.78
N GLU A 47 -10.14 -5.05 -12.91
CA GLU A 47 -9.60 -5.46 -14.21
C GLU A 47 -8.11 -5.17 -14.32
N ASP A 48 -7.65 -4.03 -13.83
CA ASP A 48 -6.23 -3.68 -13.80
C ASP A 48 -5.44 -4.56 -12.83
N PHE A 49 -6.06 -4.99 -11.73
CA PHE A 49 -5.45 -5.96 -10.83
C PHE A 49 -5.23 -7.31 -11.52
N ARG A 50 -6.20 -7.82 -12.30
CA ARG A 50 -6.01 -9.07 -13.06
C ARG A 50 -4.80 -9.01 -14.00
N LYS A 51 -4.61 -7.87 -14.67
CA LYS A 51 -3.41 -7.64 -15.49
C LYS A 51 -2.14 -7.63 -14.64
N THR A 52 -2.17 -6.98 -13.49
CA THR A 52 -1.03 -6.92 -12.56
C THR A 52 -0.71 -8.32 -12.00
N ARG A 53 -1.73 -9.10 -11.66
CA ARG A 53 -1.62 -10.47 -11.15
C ARG A 53 -0.94 -11.42 -12.13
N SER A 54 -1.15 -11.26 -13.43
CA SER A 54 -0.43 -12.04 -14.45
C SER A 54 1.08 -11.80 -14.50
N LEU A 55 1.57 -10.73 -13.88
CA LEU A 55 3.00 -10.43 -13.77
C LEU A 55 3.63 -11.01 -12.50
N PHE A 56 2.81 -11.53 -11.57
CA PHE A 56 3.33 -12.11 -10.33
C PHE A 56 4.00 -13.45 -10.63
N LYS A 57 5.05 -13.73 -9.87
CA LYS A 57 5.84 -14.97 -9.96
C LYS A 57 5.28 -16.06 -9.06
N THR A 58 4.48 -15.70 -8.05
CA THR A 58 3.90 -16.62 -7.06
C THR A 58 2.37 -16.61 -7.06
N ASP A 59 1.78 -17.47 -6.24
CA ASP A 59 0.33 -17.53 -6.02
C ASP A 59 -0.16 -16.64 -4.85
N CYS A 60 0.57 -15.57 -4.55
CA CYS A 60 0.18 -14.63 -3.51
C CYS A 60 -1.13 -13.89 -3.85
N TYR A 61 -1.86 -13.49 -2.81
CA TYR A 61 -3.12 -12.73 -2.89
C TYR A 61 -4.28 -13.39 -3.68
N PRO A 62 -4.54 -14.71 -3.55
CA PRO A 62 -5.56 -15.40 -4.35
C PRO A 62 -6.99 -14.92 -4.03
N ASP A 63 -7.22 -14.42 -2.82
CA ASP A 63 -8.53 -13.96 -2.37
C ASP A 63 -8.85 -12.53 -2.81
N LEU A 64 -7.85 -11.76 -3.29
CA LEU A 64 -8.07 -10.38 -3.71
C LEU A 64 -8.91 -10.27 -4.99
N GLU A 65 -8.86 -11.27 -5.87
CA GLU A 65 -9.79 -11.33 -7.01
C GLU A 65 -11.24 -11.51 -6.57
N LYS A 66 -11.44 -12.28 -5.49
CA LYS A 66 -12.75 -12.62 -4.92
C LYS A 66 -13.28 -11.53 -4.00
N MET A 67 -12.39 -10.78 -3.34
CA MET A 67 -12.74 -9.74 -2.39
C MET A 67 -13.43 -8.55 -3.08
N GLU A 68 -14.47 -7.98 -2.48
CA GLU A 68 -15.04 -6.72 -2.96
C GLU A 68 -14.12 -5.56 -2.57
N LEU A 69 -13.68 -4.81 -3.58
CA LEU A 69 -12.90 -3.59 -3.35
C LEU A 69 -13.79 -2.53 -2.72
N ASN A 70 -13.31 -1.96 -1.62
CA ASN A 70 -13.89 -0.78 -1.00
C ASN A 70 -12.77 0.09 -0.39
N ASN A 71 -13.11 1.32 0.01
CA ASN A 71 -12.13 2.26 0.53
C ASN A 71 -11.39 1.72 1.77
N ALA A 72 -12.07 1.01 2.67
CA ALA A 72 -11.43 0.49 3.88
C ALA A 72 -10.40 -0.60 3.55
N VAL A 73 -10.71 -1.49 2.61
CA VAL A 73 -9.78 -2.53 2.12
C VAL A 73 -8.55 -1.89 1.49
N LEU A 74 -8.72 -0.91 0.61
CA LEU A 74 -7.60 -0.23 -0.05
C LEU A 74 -6.72 0.54 0.95
N LEU A 75 -7.33 1.21 1.93
CA LEU A 75 -6.58 1.90 2.99
C LEU A 75 -5.82 0.93 3.90
N ALA A 76 -6.40 -0.23 4.21
CA ALA A 76 -5.71 -1.27 4.97
C ALA A 76 -4.47 -1.78 4.23
N PHE A 77 -4.59 -2.05 2.93
CA PHE A 77 -3.45 -2.42 2.10
C PHE A 77 -2.43 -1.28 1.97
N ARG A 78 -2.87 -0.04 1.73
CA ARG A 78 -1.97 1.12 1.68
C ARG A 78 -1.13 1.20 2.95
N ARG A 79 -1.77 1.08 4.12
CA ARG A 79 -1.06 1.10 5.41
C ARG A 79 -0.08 -0.07 5.58
N TYR A 80 -0.43 -1.25 5.09
CA TYR A 80 0.46 -2.42 5.15
C TYR A 80 1.71 -2.22 4.28
N PHE A 81 1.53 -1.81 3.02
CA PHE A 81 2.65 -1.60 2.10
C PHE A 81 3.45 -0.35 2.39
N GLU A 82 2.83 0.74 2.83
CA GLU A 82 3.55 1.92 3.31
C GLU A 82 4.47 1.56 4.48
N LYS A 83 4.05 0.68 5.39
CA LYS A 83 4.92 0.15 6.44
C LYS A 83 6.04 -0.74 5.88
N LEU A 84 5.78 -1.49 4.80
CA LEU A 84 6.79 -2.32 4.15
C LEU A 84 7.84 -1.48 3.42
N ASP A 85 7.43 -0.46 2.68
CA ASP A 85 8.32 0.50 2.02
C ASP A 85 9.15 1.25 3.07
N ARG A 86 8.51 1.68 4.17
CA ARG A 86 9.20 2.28 5.32
C ARG A 86 10.23 1.33 5.93
N PHE A 87 9.91 0.04 6.01
CA PHE A 87 10.81 -0.97 6.55
C PHE A 87 11.99 -1.21 5.62
N GLU A 88 11.75 -1.30 4.31
CA GLU A 88 12.81 -1.49 3.32
C GLU A 88 13.76 -0.30 3.29
N ALA A 89 13.23 0.93 3.36
CA ALA A 89 14.02 2.14 3.46
C ALA A 89 14.84 2.17 4.76
N LEU A 90 14.23 1.88 5.92
CA LEU A 90 14.95 1.76 7.19
C LEU A 90 16.06 0.70 7.12
N TYR A 91 15.77 -0.46 6.54
CA TYR A 91 16.72 -1.53 6.36
C TYR A 91 17.91 -1.09 5.51
N LYS A 92 17.66 -0.39 4.39
CA LYS A 92 18.72 0.20 3.54
C LYS A 92 19.56 1.23 4.28
N GLU A 93 18.92 2.17 5.00
CA GLU A 93 19.59 3.20 5.81
C GLU A 93 20.49 2.60 6.90
N LEU A 94 20.05 1.50 7.52
CA LEU A 94 20.83 0.80 8.53
C LEU A 94 21.89 -0.13 7.95
N GLY A 95 22.21 0.01 6.66
CA GLY A 95 23.26 -0.74 5.98
C GLY A 95 22.88 -2.19 5.67
N GLN A 96 21.58 -2.44 5.50
CA GLN A 96 21.01 -3.77 5.26
C GLN A 96 21.37 -4.77 6.37
N ASP A 97 21.44 -4.29 7.61
CA ASP A 97 21.72 -5.09 8.80
C ASP A 97 20.45 -5.25 9.65
N LEU A 98 19.92 -6.47 9.67
CA LEU A 98 18.69 -6.78 10.40
C LEU A 98 18.87 -6.62 11.92
N ARG A 99 20.08 -6.83 12.46
CA ARG A 99 20.33 -6.63 13.91
C ARG A 99 20.15 -5.15 14.26
N ARG A 100 20.67 -4.26 13.42
CA ARG A 100 20.50 -2.81 13.61
C ARG A 100 19.04 -2.38 13.52
N VAL A 101 18.26 -2.99 12.61
CA VAL A 101 16.80 -2.74 12.54
C VAL A 101 16.10 -3.19 13.82
N ILE A 102 16.45 -4.36 14.36
CA ILE A 102 15.90 -4.86 15.62
C ILE A 102 16.27 -3.94 16.78
N ASP A 103 17.54 -3.53 16.89
CA ASP A 103 18.01 -2.61 17.93
C ASP A 103 17.27 -1.27 17.87
N TYR A 104 17.06 -0.74 16.66
CA TYR A 104 16.28 0.47 16.42
C TYR A 104 14.84 0.35 16.93
N PHE A 105 14.15 -0.77 16.65
CA PHE A 105 12.80 -1.00 17.16
C PHE A 105 12.76 -1.22 18.67
N GLN A 106 13.77 -1.86 19.26
CA GLN A 106 13.87 -2.01 20.72
C GLN A 106 14.02 -0.66 21.42
N ASP A 107 14.83 0.23 20.85
CA ASP A 107 15.02 1.60 21.32
C ASP A 107 13.74 2.43 21.22
N LEU A 108 12.98 2.31 20.13
CA LEU A 108 11.69 2.98 19.97
C LEU A 108 10.65 2.51 20.99
N ARG A 109 10.57 1.19 21.20
CA ARG A 109 9.69 0.60 22.20
C ARG A 109 10.02 1.08 23.61
N ALA A 110 11.31 1.22 23.94
CA ALA A 110 11.75 1.77 25.22
C ALA A 110 11.36 3.25 25.39
N LYS A 111 11.19 4.00 24.29
CA LYS A 111 10.82 5.43 24.27
C LYS A 111 9.30 5.67 24.15
N GLY A 112 8.49 4.63 23.91
CA GLY A 112 7.03 4.72 23.81
C GLY A 112 6.50 5.33 22.51
N THR A 113 7.30 5.32 21.44
CA THR A 113 7.04 6.03 20.16
C THR A 113 6.67 5.10 19.00
N ASP A 114 6.04 3.95 19.26
CA ASP A 114 5.76 2.90 18.27
C ASP A 114 4.80 3.33 17.13
N ALA A 115 4.02 4.39 17.33
CA ALA A 115 3.01 4.84 16.37
C ALA A 115 3.60 5.50 15.11
N ASP A 116 4.80 6.08 15.20
CA ASP A 116 5.46 6.79 14.10
C ASP A 116 6.98 6.50 14.12
N TRP A 117 7.33 5.25 13.78
CA TRP A 117 8.70 4.73 13.91
C TRP A 117 9.62 5.12 12.74
N ALA A 118 9.12 5.83 11.73
CA ALA A 118 9.92 6.31 10.59
C ALA A 118 9.44 7.67 10.05
N PRO A 119 9.44 8.74 10.89
CA PRO A 119 8.85 10.04 10.56
C PRO A 119 9.61 10.81 9.46
N TRP A 120 10.84 10.42 9.15
CA TRP A 120 11.66 11.02 8.09
C TRP A 120 11.37 10.42 6.70
N ILE A 121 10.64 9.31 6.62
CA ILE A 121 10.21 8.74 5.35
C ILE A 121 9.01 9.56 4.88
N LYS A 122 9.30 10.60 4.10
CA LYS A 122 8.28 11.46 3.50
C LYS A 122 7.36 10.60 2.64
N GLU A 123 6.05 10.78 2.78
CA GLU A 123 5.10 10.31 1.75
C GLU A 123 5.49 10.99 0.44
N GLU A 124 6.12 10.27 -0.49
CA GLU A 124 6.14 10.71 -1.87
C GLU A 124 4.73 10.49 -2.45
N GLY A 125 4.04 11.58 -2.75
CA GLY A 125 2.80 11.57 -3.54
C GLY A 125 1.56 12.08 -2.80
N SER A 126 1.43 13.41 -2.72
CA SER A 126 0.14 14.10 -2.62
C SER A 126 -0.42 14.36 -4.01
#